data_AF-A0A2P4XS99-F1
#
_entry.id   AF-A0A2P4XS99-F1
#
_cell.length_a   1.000
_cell.length_b   1.000
_cell.length_c   1.000
_cell.angle_alpha   90.00
_cell.angle_beta   90.00
_cell.angle_gamma   90.00
#
_symmetry.space_group_name_H-M   'P 1'
#
loop_
_entity.id
_entity.type
_entity.pdbx_description
1 polymer ?
#
loop_
_entity_poly.entity_id
_entity_poly.type
_entity_poly.pdbx_seq_one_letter_code
_entity_poly.pdbx_strand_id
1 'polypeptide(L)'
;MNEEDEFGMSKTTRDADPMEQENKSAVKDHPDFNFLDADELHAAVTSEDKRVVPLWMTHLPVEKDPSLWTILEVQIRPDRSWEVIKELIATVCIGKGLLVTEEHANSVLFRKKVTQESVAHGMANSATFLNVYVRIGVSPSKLRVVDICTLVSDENKLL
;
A
#
# COMPACT_ATOMS: atom_id res chain seq x y z
N MET A 1 54.72 16.96 -18.29
CA MET A 1 54.30 17.40 -16.94
C MET A 1 53.47 18.66 -17.11
N ASN A 2 52.19 18.56 -16.82
CA ASN A 2 51.42 19.63 -16.20
C ASN A 2 50.22 18.96 -15.54
N GLU A 3 50.36 18.79 -14.24
CA GLU A 3 49.35 18.33 -13.30
C GLU A 3 48.48 19.52 -12.92
N GLU A 4 47.18 19.23 -12.82
CA GLU A 4 46.19 19.90 -11.95
C GLU A 4 45.50 21.19 -12.42
N ASP A 5 44.19 21.16 -12.19
CA ASP A 5 43.20 22.24 -12.12
C ASP A 5 42.62 22.82 -13.42
N GLU A 6 41.52 22.19 -13.89
CA GLU A 6 40.24 22.90 -13.88
C GLU A 6 39.07 21.91 -13.80
N PHE A 7 38.50 21.83 -12.59
CA PHE A 7 37.26 21.15 -12.27
C PHE A 7 36.08 21.82 -13.00
N GLY A 8 35.27 21.01 -13.68
CA GLY A 8 33.88 21.35 -13.97
C GLY A 8 33.56 21.56 -15.44
N MET A 9 33.06 20.51 -16.09
CA MET A 9 31.82 20.56 -16.88
C MET A 9 31.55 19.18 -17.50
N SER A 10 30.72 18.43 -16.79
CA SER A 10 29.48 17.83 -17.31
C SER A 10 29.53 17.17 -18.70
N LYS A 11 29.59 15.83 -18.70
CA LYS A 11 28.85 14.98 -19.66
C LYS A 11 28.80 13.52 -19.19
N THR A 12 28.25 13.28 -18.00
CA THR A 12 27.65 11.96 -17.68
C THR A 12 26.23 11.92 -18.23
N THR A 13 26.11 12.06 -19.56
CA THR A 13 24.88 11.69 -20.29
C THR A 13 24.84 10.17 -20.38
N ARG A 14 24.31 9.56 -19.32
CA ARG A 14 23.62 8.26 -19.33
C ARG A 14 22.71 8.24 -18.10
N ASP A 15 21.89 9.29 -18.03
CA ASP A 15 20.75 9.36 -17.13
C ASP A 15 19.70 8.35 -17.60
N ALA A 16 19.27 7.56 -16.61
CA ALA A 16 18.11 6.68 -16.61
C ALA A 16 18.05 5.64 -17.74
N ASP A 17 18.40 4.40 -17.40
CA ASP A 17 17.71 3.27 -18.02
C ASP A 17 16.20 3.54 -17.92
N PRO A 18 15.46 3.53 -19.04
CA PRO A 18 14.01 3.49 -18.97
C PRO A 18 13.70 2.17 -18.28
N MET A 19 13.28 2.26 -17.01
CA MET A 19 12.84 1.10 -16.25
C MET A 19 11.71 0.48 -17.08
N GLU A 20 12.03 -0.59 -17.82
CA GLU A 20 11.06 -1.29 -18.63
C GLU A 20 9.92 -1.64 -17.69
N GLN A 21 8.76 -1.00 -17.89
CA GLN A 21 7.52 -1.48 -17.32
C GLN A 21 7.24 -2.82 -17.99
N GLU A 22 7.90 -3.87 -17.53
CA GLU A 22 7.38 -5.21 -17.68
C GLU A 22 6.06 -5.25 -16.90
N ASN A 23 4.99 -4.94 -17.63
CA ASN A 23 3.64 -5.36 -17.31
C ASN A 23 3.62 -6.89 -17.37
N LYS A 24 4.18 -7.55 -16.36
CA LYS A 24 4.03 -8.99 -16.16
C LYS A 24 3.42 -9.23 -14.81
N SER A 25 2.24 -9.84 -14.89
CA SER A 25 1.37 -10.48 -13.91
C SER A 25 2.07 -11.36 -12.84
N ALA A 26 3.39 -11.30 -12.68
CA ALA A 26 4.16 -12.20 -11.81
C ALA A 26 3.68 -12.22 -10.35
N VAL A 27 3.12 -11.10 -9.86
CA VAL A 27 2.54 -11.03 -8.51
C VAL A 27 1.21 -11.76 -8.42
N LYS A 28 0.36 -11.69 -9.44
CA LYS A 28 -0.98 -12.30 -9.42
C LYS A 28 -0.94 -13.82 -9.56
N ASP A 29 0.10 -14.35 -10.19
CA ASP A 29 0.23 -15.77 -10.51
C ASP A 29 1.04 -16.55 -9.45
N HIS A 30 1.55 -15.88 -8.41
CA HIS A 30 2.35 -16.52 -7.37
C HIS A 30 1.44 -17.07 -6.25
N PRO A 31 1.61 -18.33 -5.81
CA PRO A 31 0.71 -18.96 -4.84
C PRO A 31 0.67 -18.27 -3.47
N ASP A 32 1.75 -17.58 -3.11
CA ASP A 32 1.82 -16.82 -1.85
C ASP A 32 1.08 -15.47 -1.90
N PHE A 33 0.61 -15.02 -3.07
CA PHE A 33 -0.02 -13.72 -3.26
C PHE A 33 -1.46 -13.90 -3.72
N ASN A 34 -2.40 -13.32 -3.00
CA ASN A 34 -3.81 -13.42 -3.33
C ASN A 34 -4.50 -12.06 -3.22
N PHE A 35 -5.16 -11.63 -4.30
CA PHE A 35 -6.03 -10.47 -4.23
C PHE A 35 -7.42 -10.92 -3.76
N LEU A 36 -7.96 -10.25 -2.75
CA LEU A 36 -9.34 -10.50 -2.35
C LEU A 36 -10.29 -9.85 -3.36
N ASP A 37 -11.29 -10.62 -3.77
CA ASP A 37 -12.30 -10.15 -4.72
C ASP A 37 -13.30 -9.21 -4.04
N ALA A 38 -13.54 -8.05 -4.65
CA ALA A 38 -14.38 -7.02 -4.07
C ALA A 38 -15.86 -7.43 -4.05
N ASP A 39 -16.32 -8.19 -5.05
CA ASP A 39 -17.70 -8.68 -5.13
C ASP A 39 -17.93 -9.79 -4.10
N GLU A 40 -16.96 -10.68 -3.91
CA GLU A 40 -16.99 -11.69 -2.84
C GLU A 40 -16.97 -11.03 -1.45
N LEU A 41 -16.15 -10.00 -1.24
CA LEU A 41 -16.14 -9.22 -0.01
C LEU A 41 -17.47 -8.51 0.22
N HIS A 42 -18.02 -7.85 -0.81
CA HIS A 42 -19.33 -7.19 -0.71
C HIS A 42 -20.44 -8.19 -0.39
N ALA A 43 -20.45 -9.35 -1.05
CA ALA A 43 -21.38 -10.44 -0.74
C ALA A 43 -21.21 -10.96 0.70
N ALA A 44 -19.97 -11.10 1.17
CA ALA A 44 -19.68 -11.53 2.53
C ALA A 44 -20.10 -10.51 3.60
N VAL A 45 -19.93 -9.21 3.34
CA VAL A 45 -20.32 -8.11 4.23
C VAL A 45 -21.84 -7.95 4.30
N THR A 46 -22.53 -8.11 3.17
CA THR A 46 -24.00 -8.01 3.08
C THR A 46 -24.71 -9.29 3.51
N SER A 47 -24.00 -10.40 3.63
CA SER A 47 -24.50 -11.65 4.19
C SER A 47 -24.81 -11.51 5.69
N GLU A 48 -25.95 -12.06 6.12
CA GLU A 48 -26.28 -12.14 7.55
C GLU A 48 -25.35 -13.08 8.34
N ASP A 49 -24.55 -13.92 7.66
CA ASP A 49 -23.56 -14.79 8.29
C ASP A 49 -22.25 -14.04 8.58
N LYS A 50 -22.14 -13.54 9.81
CA LYS A 50 -20.95 -12.84 10.33
C LYS A 50 -19.66 -13.67 10.39
N ARG A 51 -19.71 -14.96 10.00
CA ARG A 51 -18.52 -15.84 9.97
C ARG A 51 -17.70 -15.71 8.70
N VAL A 52 -18.24 -15.08 7.65
CA VAL A 52 -17.59 -15.05 6.32
C VAL A 52 -16.50 -13.98 6.26
N VAL A 53 -16.64 -12.88 7.01
CA VAL A 53 -15.65 -11.78 7.03
C VAL A 53 -14.74 -11.90 8.26
N PRO A 54 -13.40 -11.95 8.08
CA PRO A 54 -12.46 -11.93 9.19
C PRO A 54 -12.70 -10.74 10.14
N LEU A 55 -12.71 -10.99 11.45
CA LEU A 55 -13.02 -9.99 12.47
C LEU A 55 -12.19 -8.70 12.32
N TRP A 56 -10.95 -8.82 11.87
CA TRP A 56 -10.07 -7.67 11.72
C TRP A 56 -10.54 -6.66 10.66
N MET A 57 -11.26 -7.12 9.62
CA MET A 57 -11.77 -6.25 8.57
C MET A 57 -12.88 -5.33 9.07
N THR A 58 -13.51 -5.66 10.20
CA THR A 58 -14.45 -4.75 10.88
C THR A 58 -13.76 -3.57 11.56
N HIS A 59 -12.42 -3.61 11.67
CA HIS A 59 -11.59 -2.59 12.29
C HIS A 59 -10.70 -1.86 11.28
N LEU A 60 -11.08 -1.83 9.99
CA LEU A 60 -10.35 -1.06 8.99
C LEU A 60 -10.28 0.43 9.38
N PRO A 61 -9.09 1.07 9.24
CA PRO A 61 -8.95 2.50 9.48
C PRO A 61 -9.58 3.28 8.31
N VAL A 62 -10.00 4.53 8.51
CA VAL A 62 -10.54 5.41 7.46
C VAL A 62 -11.93 5.01 6.92
N GLU A 63 -12.05 3.85 6.29
CA GLU A 63 -13.27 3.34 5.66
C GLU A 63 -13.60 1.96 6.21
N LYS A 64 -14.85 1.76 6.64
CA LYS A 64 -15.32 0.54 7.30
C LYS A 64 -15.81 -0.52 6.33
N ASP A 65 -16.20 -0.13 5.12
CA ASP A 65 -16.58 -1.07 4.08
C ASP A 65 -15.32 -1.68 3.42
N PRO A 66 -15.04 -2.98 3.62
CA PRO A 66 -13.85 -3.61 3.04
C PRO A 66 -13.92 -3.74 1.52
N SER A 67 -15.11 -3.67 0.89
CA SER A 67 -15.25 -3.74 -0.57
C SER A 67 -14.67 -2.53 -1.29
N LEU A 68 -14.49 -1.41 -0.57
CA LEU A 68 -13.85 -0.19 -1.09
C LEU A 68 -12.33 -0.26 -1.06
N TRP A 69 -11.75 -1.26 -0.39
CA TRP A 69 -10.32 -1.46 -0.30
C TRP A 69 -9.84 -2.43 -1.39
N THR A 70 -8.70 -2.13 -2.00
CA THR A 70 -7.95 -3.16 -2.74
C THR A 70 -7.03 -3.87 -1.76
N ILE A 71 -7.23 -5.17 -1.56
CA ILE A 71 -6.53 -5.96 -0.54
C ILE A 71 -5.69 -7.04 -1.21
N LEU A 72 -4.40 -7.03 -0.91
CA LEU A 72 -3.44 -8.06 -1.28
C LEU A 72 -3.03 -8.82 -0.02
N GLU A 73 -3.37 -10.11 0.02
CA GLU A 73 -2.89 -11.05 1.01
C GLU A 73 -1.54 -11.64 0.55
N VAL A 74 -0.54 -11.63 1.44
CA VAL A 74 0.78 -12.22 1.19
C VAL A 74 1.10 -13.24 2.28
N GLN A 75 1.35 -14.48 1.88
CA GLN A 75 1.79 -15.54 2.78
C GLN A 75 3.31 -15.50 2.92
N ILE A 76 3.78 -15.40 4.16
CA ILE A 76 5.19 -15.32 4.49
C ILE A 76 5.55 -16.44 5.47
N ARG A 77 6.74 -17.00 5.29
CA ARG A 77 7.31 -17.92 6.26
C ARG A 77 7.41 -17.28 7.66
N PRO A 78 7.22 -18.05 8.73
CA PRO A 78 7.13 -17.52 10.09
C PRO A 78 8.47 -17.05 10.69
N ASP A 79 9.59 -17.26 9.99
CA ASP A 79 10.96 -16.98 10.43
C ASP A 79 11.33 -15.49 10.45
N ARG A 80 10.51 -14.63 9.84
CA ARG A 80 10.76 -13.17 9.78
C ARG A 80 9.91 -12.43 10.80
N SER A 81 10.55 -11.63 11.65
CA SER A 81 9.84 -10.82 12.66
C SER A 81 9.00 -9.73 12.00
N TRP A 82 7.95 -9.28 12.70
CA TRP A 82 7.07 -8.23 12.16
C TRP A 82 7.83 -6.93 11.98
N GLU A 83 8.76 -6.62 12.88
CA GLU A 83 9.57 -5.40 12.87
C GLU A 83 10.38 -5.30 11.58
N VAL A 84 11.00 -6.39 11.14
CA VAL A 84 11.77 -6.43 9.89
C VAL A 84 10.84 -6.27 8.67
N ILE A 85 9.69 -6.96 8.67
CA ILE A 85 8.71 -6.84 7.58
C ILE A 85 8.19 -5.40 7.47
N LYS A 86 7.84 -4.80 8.61
CA LYS A 86 7.36 -3.44 8.73
C LYS A 86 8.40 -2.43 8.23
N GLU A 87 9.67 -2.59 8.59
CA GLU A 87 10.76 -1.72 8.11
C GLU A 87 10.94 -1.78 6.59
N LEU A 88 10.87 -2.97 5.99
CA LEU A 88 10.94 -3.14 4.54
C LEU A 88 9.77 -2.43 3.84
N ILE A 89 8.56 -2.63 4.35
CA ILE A 89 7.34 -1.98 3.82
C ILE A 89 7.41 -0.47 4.00
N ALA A 90 7.85 0.01 5.17
CA ALA A 90 8.01 1.42 5.44
C ALA A 90 9.03 2.06 4.49
N THR A 91 10.13 1.38 4.20
CA THR A 91 11.14 1.84 3.23
C THR A 91 10.53 2.04 1.84
N VAL A 92 9.74 1.08 1.37
CA VAL A 92 9.03 1.18 0.08
C VAL A 92 8.01 2.32 0.11
N CYS A 93 7.22 2.44 1.18
CA CYS A 93 6.20 3.48 1.33
C CYS A 93 6.81 4.88 1.34
N ILE A 94 7.87 5.10 2.11
CA ILE A 94 8.59 6.37 2.19
C ILE A 94 9.15 6.74 0.81
N GLY A 95 9.73 5.78 0.08
CA GLY A 95 10.19 5.98 -1.29
C GLY A 95 9.07 6.42 -2.27
N LYS A 96 7.80 6.17 -1.93
CA LYS A 96 6.62 6.63 -2.68
C LYS A 96 5.98 7.90 -2.11
N GLY A 97 6.53 8.47 -1.04
CA GLY A 97 6.03 9.65 -0.35
C GLY A 97 4.86 9.37 0.61
N LEU A 98 4.68 8.12 1.02
CA LEU A 98 3.72 7.72 2.06
C LEU A 98 4.39 7.81 3.43
N LEU A 99 3.71 8.45 4.39
CA LEU A 99 4.21 8.64 5.75
C LEU A 99 3.35 7.86 6.75
N VAL A 100 3.98 7.33 7.80
CA VAL A 100 3.26 6.66 8.90
C VAL A 100 2.32 7.67 9.57
N THR A 101 1.06 7.27 9.73
CA THR A 101 0.01 8.07 10.40
C THR A 101 -0.43 7.41 11.70
N GLU A 102 -0.59 6.08 11.69
CA GLU A 102 -0.99 5.30 12.86
C GLU A 102 -0.15 4.02 12.92
N GLU A 103 0.22 3.60 14.13
CA GLU A 103 0.98 2.38 14.37
C GLU A 103 0.41 1.62 15.56
N HIS A 104 0.26 0.30 15.39
CA HIS A 104 -0.18 -0.64 16.40
C HIS A 104 0.76 -1.85 16.43
N ALA A 105 0.58 -2.71 17.43
CA ALA A 105 1.44 -3.88 17.65
C ALA A 105 1.59 -4.79 16.41
N ASN A 106 0.55 -4.89 15.57
CA ASN A 106 0.51 -5.77 14.40
C ASN A 106 0.00 -5.09 13.14
N SER A 107 -0.04 -3.75 13.09
CA SER A 107 -0.46 -3.02 11.91
C SER A 107 0.09 -1.60 11.86
N VAL A 108 0.10 -1.03 10.66
CA VAL A 108 0.56 0.33 10.40
C VAL A 108 -0.27 0.94 9.27
N LEU A 109 -0.62 2.21 9.41
CA LEU A 109 -1.28 3.00 8.38
C LEU A 109 -0.31 4.03 7.83
N PHE A 110 -0.09 4.01 6.53
CA PHE A 110 0.61 5.06 5.81
C PHE A 110 -0.37 5.92 5.01
N ARG A 111 -0.07 7.21 4.90
CA ARG A 111 -0.88 8.18 4.16
C ARG A 111 -0.03 9.13 3.33
N LYS A 112 -0.54 9.46 2.15
CA LYS A 112 0.01 10.48 1.25
C LYS A 112 -1.12 11.36 0.75
N LYS A 113 -0.95 12.68 0.84
CA LYS A 113 -1.83 13.62 0.17
C LYS A 113 -1.53 13.60 -1.33
N VAL A 114 -2.54 13.35 -2.15
CA VAL A 114 -2.49 13.39 -3.60
C VAL A 114 -3.23 14.66 -4.04
N THR A 115 -2.50 15.62 -4.59
CA THR A 115 -3.12 16.79 -5.21
C THR A 115 -3.75 16.37 -6.52
N GLN A 116 -5.05 16.56 -6.66
CA GLN A 116 -5.70 16.48 -7.96
C GLN A 116 -5.31 17.73 -8.75
N GLU A 117 -4.62 17.57 -9.88
CA GLU A 117 -4.39 18.67 -10.83
C GLU A 117 -5.73 19.02 -11.50
N SER A 118 -6.57 19.81 -10.83
CA SER A 118 -7.79 20.29 -11.46
C SER A 118 -7.50 21.53 -12.30
N VAL A 119 -7.21 21.30 -13.57
CA VAL A 119 -7.28 22.29 -14.65
C VAL A 119 -8.74 22.44 -15.09
N ALA A 120 -9.60 23.02 -14.23
CA ALA A 120 -10.82 23.73 -14.63
C ALA A 120 -11.65 24.16 -13.41
N HIS A 121 -11.83 25.48 -13.28
CA HIS A 121 -13.04 26.12 -12.75
C HIS A 121 -13.48 25.76 -11.32
N GLY A 122 -12.82 26.39 -10.33
CA GLY A 122 -13.52 26.98 -9.18
C GLY A 122 -14.19 26.06 -8.15
N MET A 123 -13.90 24.76 -8.13
CA MET A 123 -14.36 23.86 -7.06
C MET A 123 -13.31 23.73 -5.95
N ALA A 124 -13.80 23.68 -4.71
CA ALA A 124 -13.01 23.67 -3.49
C ALA A 124 -11.89 22.61 -3.51
N ASN A 125 -10.72 22.98 -2.98
CA ASN A 125 -9.55 22.11 -2.82
C ASN A 125 -9.86 20.94 -1.86
N SER A 126 -10.59 19.92 -2.30
CA SER A 126 -10.71 18.66 -1.55
C SER A 126 -9.36 17.95 -1.61
N ALA A 127 -8.72 17.72 -0.47
CA ALA A 127 -7.54 16.88 -0.44
C ALA A 127 -7.94 15.42 -0.70
N THR A 128 -7.35 14.79 -1.71
CA THR A 128 -7.44 13.34 -1.89
C THR A 128 -6.26 12.71 -1.17
N PHE A 129 -6.47 11.57 -0.52
CA PHE A 129 -5.45 10.82 0.19
C PHE A 129 -5.34 9.41 -0.36
N LEU A 130 -4.10 8.97 -0.59
CA LEU A 130 -3.76 7.56 -0.73
C LEU A 130 -3.44 7.00 0.65
N ASN A 131 -4.20 5.99 1.06
CA ASN A 131 -4.01 5.26 2.31
C ASN A 131 -3.47 3.87 1.99
N VAL A 132 -2.47 3.43 2.74
CA VAL A 132 -1.94 2.07 2.71
C VAL A 132 -1.96 1.53 4.13
N TYR A 133 -2.89 0.63 4.41
CA TYR A 133 -2.99 -0.05 5.70
C TYR A 133 -2.35 -1.43 5.57
N VAL A 134 -1.43 -1.74 6.47
CA VAL A 134 -0.70 -3.00 6.47
C VAL A 134 -0.90 -3.69 7.80
N ARG A 135 -1.20 -4.98 7.76
CA ARG A 135 -1.45 -5.80 8.94
C ARG A 135 -0.71 -7.11 8.83
N ILE A 136 -0.33 -7.66 9.99
CA ILE A 136 0.17 -9.02 10.10
C ILE A 136 -0.75 -9.90 10.96
N GLY A 137 -0.99 -11.11 10.47
CA GLY A 137 -1.75 -12.16 11.13
C GLY A 137 -1.10 -13.53 10.96
N VAL A 138 -1.83 -14.56 11.36
CA VAL A 138 -1.42 -15.97 11.26
C VAL A 138 -2.58 -16.75 10.65
N SER A 139 -2.29 -17.48 9.58
CA SER A 139 -3.26 -18.36 8.92
C SER A 139 -3.50 -19.65 9.73
N PRO A 140 -4.58 -20.41 9.44
CA PRO A 140 -4.81 -21.72 10.06
C PRO A 140 -3.65 -22.72 9.85
N SER A 141 -2.91 -22.59 8.74
CA SER A 141 -1.73 -23.40 8.43
C SER A 141 -0.45 -22.91 9.13
N LYS A 142 -0.56 -21.93 10.04
CA LYS A 142 0.54 -21.32 10.83
C LYS A 142 1.56 -20.53 10.00
N LEU A 143 1.25 -20.21 8.74
CA LEU A 143 2.01 -19.22 7.98
C LEU A 143 1.64 -17.82 8.45
N ARG A 144 2.59 -16.88 8.40
CA ARG A 144 2.29 -15.47 8.62
C ARG A 144 1.55 -14.96 7.39
N VAL A 145 0.56 -14.12 7.62
CA VAL A 145 -0.20 -13.47 6.56
C VAL A 145 -0.01 -11.98 6.71
N VAL A 146 0.44 -11.32 5.65
CA VAL A 146 0.56 -9.87 5.58
C VAL A 146 -0.51 -9.35 4.63
N ASP A 147 -1.44 -8.58 5.17
CA ASP A 147 -2.50 -7.94 4.41
C ASP A 147 -2.05 -6.52 4.06
N ILE A 148 -1.97 -6.21 2.77
CA ILE A 148 -1.67 -4.87 2.26
C ILE A 148 -2.95 -4.32 1.63
N CYS A 149 -3.57 -3.36 2.31
CA CYS A 149 -4.83 -2.75 1.93
C CYS A 149 -4.56 -1.35 1.40
N THR A 150 -5.10 -1.02 0.22
CA THR A 150 -4.98 0.33 -0.37
C THR A 150 -6.34 0.95 -0.62
N LEU A 151 -6.45 2.25 -0.32
CA LEU A 151 -7.67 3.04 -0.50
C LEU A 151 -7.32 4.47 -0.92
N VAL A 152 -8.01 4.97 -1.95
CA VAL A 152 -8.02 6.39 -2.29
C VAL A 152 -9.28 7.02 -1.71
N SER A 153 -9.13 8.02 -0.87
CA SER A 153 -10.26 8.67 -0.15
C SER A 153 -10.17 10.19 -0.22
N ASP A 154 -11.30 10.86 -0.38
CA ASP A 154 -11.38 12.33 -0.30
C ASP A 154 -11.61 12.80 1.14
N GLU A 155 -11.04 13.95 1.50
CA GLU A 155 -11.14 14.60 2.81
C GLU A 155 -12.59 14.80 3.29
N ASN A 156 -13.53 14.99 2.36
CA ASN A 156 -14.94 15.27 2.66
C ASN A 156 -15.73 14.08 3.23
N LYS A 157 -15.17 12.86 3.27
CA LYS A 157 -15.82 11.68 3.87
C LYS A 157 -15.47 11.46 5.36
N LEU A 158 -14.66 12.33 5.96
CA LEU A 158 -14.21 12.21 7.36
C LEU A 158 -15.04 13.01 8.38
N LEU A 159 -16.26 13.47 8.01
CA LEU A 159 -17.17 14.21 8.89
C LEU A 159 -18.33 13.35 9.41
#